data_AF-A0A7J6U110-F1
#
_entry.id   AF-A0A7J6U110-F1
#
_cell.length_a   1.000
_cell.length_b   1.000
_cell.length_c   1.000
_cell.angle_alpha   90.00
_cell.angle_beta   90.00
_cell.angle_gamma   90.00
#
_symmetry.space_group_name_H-M   'P 1'
#
loop_
_entity.id
_entity.type
_entity.pdbx_description
1 polymer ?
#
loop_
_entity_poly.entity_id
_entity_poly.type
_entity_poly.pdbx_seq_one_letter_code
_entity_poly.pdbx_strand_id
1 'polypeptide(L)'
;MDDYEGGIFYQDKPNPEINHEVSLVGWGQDPDTKDEYWIMRNSWGSFWGEHGYMRIKLGTLLIDSQCSWGEPGENVRGKVVPNVPFAVGNTKSLVVANYVEMDPKGNAVDLHP
;
A
#
# COMPACT_ATOMS: atom_id res chain seq x y z
N MET A 1 -7.38 10.05 -2.94
CA MET A 1 -6.01 9.71 -3.42
C MET A 1 -5.93 9.67 -4.93
N ASP A 2 -7.05 9.97 -5.57
CA ASP A 2 -7.37 9.75 -6.97
C ASP A 2 -6.44 10.56 -7.87
N ASP A 3 -6.08 11.76 -7.42
CA ASP A 3 -5.18 12.70 -8.12
C ASP A 3 -3.72 12.64 -7.62
N TYR A 4 -3.32 11.56 -6.93
CA TYR A 4 -1.92 11.42 -6.51
C TYR A 4 -1.02 11.17 -7.74
N GLU A 5 -0.02 12.03 -7.92
CA GLU A 5 0.97 11.93 -8.99
C GLU A 5 2.40 11.65 -8.47
N GLY A 6 2.66 11.86 -7.16
CA GLY A 6 3.97 11.58 -6.55
C GLY A 6 4.20 12.27 -5.21
N GLY A 7 5.32 11.91 -4.57
CA GLY A 7 5.75 12.46 -3.28
C GLY A 7 5.33 11.61 -2.08
N ILE A 8 5.66 12.06 -0.86
CA ILE A 8 5.25 11.37 0.38
C ILE A 8 3.85 11.88 0.77
N PHE A 9 2.85 11.04 0.55
CA PHE A 9 1.47 11.33 0.86
C PHE A 9 1.20 11.21 2.37
N TYR A 10 0.45 12.16 2.92
CA TYR A 10 -0.15 12.08 4.25
C TYR A 10 -1.43 12.90 4.27
N GLN A 11 -2.32 12.60 5.21
CA GLN A 11 -3.50 13.41 5.47
C GLN A 11 -3.69 13.56 6.97
N ASP A 12 -3.99 14.79 7.39
CA ASP A 12 -4.46 15.08 8.74
C ASP A 12 -6.00 15.03 8.73
N LYS A 13 -6.56 13.85 9.05
CA LYS A 13 -8.00 13.65 9.14
C LYS A 13 -8.38 13.26 10.58
N PRO A 14 -9.30 14.00 11.24
CA PRO A 14 -9.85 13.57 12.51
C PRO A 14 -10.74 12.34 12.30
N ASN A 15 -10.55 11.31 13.12
CA ASN A 15 -11.29 10.04 13.11
C ASN A 15 -11.28 9.35 11.73
N PRO A 16 -10.12 8.88 11.25
CA PRO A 16 -10.03 8.16 9.98
C PRO A 16 -10.71 6.78 10.07
N GLU A 17 -11.36 6.34 8.99
CA GLU A 17 -11.99 5.03 8.84
C GLU A 17 -11.39 4.30 7.65
N ILE A 18 -10.94 3.06 7.86
CA ILE A 18 -10.34 2.21 6.82
C ILE A 18 -11.41 1.77 5.83
N ASN A 19 -11.10 1.84 4.54
CA ASN A 19 -12.04 1.48 3.47
C ASN A 19 -11.37 0.98 2.19
N HIS A 20 -10.05 0.80 2.15
CA HIS A 20 -9.36 0.24 1.00
C HIS A 20 -8.20 -0.68 1.43
N GLU A 21 -7.92 -1.74 0.68
CA GLU A 21 -6.86 -2.71 0.95
C GLU A 21 -5.74 -2.60 -0.10
N VAL A 22 -4.49 -2.58 0.34
CA VAL A 22 -3.29 -2.46 -0.50
C VAL A 22 -2.20 -3.45 -0.12
N SER A 23 -1.17 -3.53 -0.96
CA SER A 23 0.04 -4.28 -0.63
C SER A 23 1.15 -3.33 -0.20
N LEU A 24 1.73 -3.57 0.99
CA LEU A 24 2.98 -2.93 1.39
C LEU A 24 4.15 -3.73 0.83
N VAL A 25 5.01 -3.06 0.07
CA VAL A 25 6.12 -3.71 -0.65
C VAL A 25 7.50 -3.21 -0.21
N GLY A 26 7.55 -2.21 0.66
CA GLY A 26 8.79 -1.66 1.18
C GLY A 26 8.56 -0.46 2.07
N TRP A 27 9.65 0.13 2.53
CA TRP A 27 9.66 1.36 3.31
C TRP A 27 10.94 2.14 2.98
N GLY A 28 10.99 3.40 3.37
CA GLY A 28 12.17 4.23 3.22
C GLY A 28 12.12 5.45 4.12
N GLN A 29 13.15 6.28 4.00
CA GLN A 29 13.23 7.57 4.66
C GLN A 29 13.69 8.60 3.64
N ASP A 30 13.01 9.74 3.62
CA ASP A 30 13.43 10.87 2.80
C ASP A 30 14.78 11.42 3.32
N PRO A 31 15.80 11.55 2.46
CA PRO A 31 17.13 11.99 2.91
C PRO A 31 17.13 13.43 3.42
N ASP A 32 16.22 14.28 2.92
CA ASP A 32 16.18 15.71 3.20
C ASP A 32 15.26 16.02 4.40
N THR A 33 14.02 15.49 4.38
CA THR A 33 13.04 15.77 5.45
C THR A 33 13.14 14.82 6.64
N LYS A 34 13.82 13.69 6.48
CA LYS A 34 13.85 12.56 7.43
C LYS A 34 12.50 11.90 7.67
N ASP A 35 11.48 12.22 6.86
CA ASP A 35 10.19 11.56 6.93
C ASP A 35 10.33 10.11 6.50
N GLU A 36 9.88 9.21 7.36
CA GLU A 36 9.77 7.79 7.05
C GLU A 36 8.47 7.52 6.29
N TYR A 37 8.51 6.62 5.32
CA TYR A 37 7.37 6.27 4.49
C TYR A 37 7.29 4.78 4.16
N TRP A 38 6.06 4.30 4.00
CA TRP A 38 5.72 3.02 3.40
C TRP A 38 5.67 3.15 1.89
N ILE A 39 6.13 2.13 1.16
CA ILE A 39 5.92 1.97 -0.27
C ILE A 39 4.73 1.05 -0.46
N MET A 40 3.64 1.61 -0.95
CA MET A 40 2.37 0.96 -1.20
C MET A 40 2.23 0.67 -2.70
N ARG A 41 1.77 -0.53 -3.05
CA ARG A 41 1.32 -0.88 -4.40
C ARG A 41 -0.20 -0.89 -4.44
N ASN A 42 -0.76 -0.15 -5.38
CA ASN A 42 -2.20 -0.07 -5.62
C ASN A 42 -2.65 -1.07 -6.71
N SER A 43 -3.95 -1.30 -6.81
CA SER A 43 -4.58 -2.21 -7.79
C SER A 43 -5.15 -1.49 -9.02
N TRP A 44 -4.97 -0.17 -9.15
CA TRP A 44 -5.56 0.64 -10.22
C TRP A 44 -4.76 0.65 -11.54
N GLY A 45 -3.61 0.00 -11.57
CA GLY A 45 -2.75 -0.05 -12.76
C GLY A 45 -1.66 1.02 -12.77
N SER A 46 -0.75 0.90 -13.75
CA SER A 46 0.51 1.65 -13.77
C SER A 46 0.36 3.12 -14.18
N PHE A 47 -0.83 3.57 -14.56
CA PHE A 47 -1.08 4.96 -14.95
C PHE A 47 -1.33 5.89 -13.75
N TRP A 48 -1.63 5.32 -12.59
CA TRP A 48 -1.91 6.08 -11.37
C TRP A 48 -0.64 6.21 -10.52
N GLY A 49 -0.44 7.37 -9.87
CA GLY A 49 0.67 7.59 -8.96
C GLY A 49 2.05 7.34 -9.57
N GLU A 50 2.95 6.81 -8.75
CA GLU A 50 4.33 6.52 -9.11
C GLU A 50 4.40 5.14 -9.81
N HIS A 51 3.84 5.03 -11.01
CA HIS A 51 3.72 3.77 -11.78
C HIS A 51 2.89 2.67 -11.09
N GLY A 52 1.78 3.05 -10.45
CA GLY A 52 0.91 2.16 -9.67
C GLY A 52 1.29 2.06 -8.19
N TYR A 53 2.22 2.89 -7.74
CA TYR A 53 2.72 2.93 -6.37
C TYR A 53 2.48 4.29 -5.72
N MET A 54 2.54 4.31 -4.40
CA MET A 54 2.49 5.52 -3.58
C MET A 54 3.42 5.39 -2.39
N ARG A 55 4.05 6.50 -2.01
CA ARG A 55 4.76 6.63 -0.74
C ARG A 55 3.83 7.26 0.29
N ILE A 56 3.58 6.56 1.40
CA ILE A 56 2.70 7.04 2.49
C ILE A 56 3.53 7.28 3.74
N LYS A 57 3.39 8.44 4.38
CA LYS A 57 4.09 8.76 5.62
C LYS A 57 3.79 7.74 6.72
N LEU A 58 4.83 7.23 7.39
CA LEU A 58 4.69 6.31 8.51
C LEU A 58 3.83 6.92 9.63
N GLY A 59 3.03 6.08 10.30
CA GLY A 59 2.16 6.50 11.40
C GLY A 59 0.95 7.32 10.98
N THR A 60 0.60 7.35 9.69
CA THR A 60 -0.58 8.07 9.17
C THR A 60 -1.56 7.13 8.48
N LEU A 61 -2.80 7.59 8.28
CA LEU A 61 -3.84 6.91 7.48
C LEU A 61 -4.17 5.48 7.93
N LEU A 62 -3.81 5.09 9.15
CA LEU A 62 -4.04 3.77 9.70
C LEU A 62 -3.44 2.61 8.86
N ILE A 63 -2.50 2.93 7.95
CA ILE A 63 -1.93 2.01 6.93
C ILE A 63 -1.31 0.76 7.52
N ASP A 64 -0.79 0.83 8.74
CA ASP A 64 -0.14 -0.27 9.46
C ASP A 64 -0.96 -0.80 10.64
N SER A 65 -2.22 -0.36 10.79
CA SER A 65 -3.08 -0.74 11.90
C SER A 65 -3.81 -2.08 11.70
N GLN A 66 -4.04 -2.49 10.46
CA GLN A 66 -4.67 -3.77 10.10
C GLN A 66 -3.88 -4.42 8.97
N CYS A 67 -2.84 -5.19 9.36
CA CYS A 67 -1.98 -5.92 8.43
C CYS A 67 -2.24 -7.42 8.50
N SER A 68 -2.36 -8.05 7.34
CA SER A 68 -2.39 -9.50 7.17
C SER A 68 -1.15 -9.93 6.38
N TRP A 69 -0.59 -11.08 6.73
CA TRP A 69 0.48 -11.68 5.95
C TRP A 69 0.36 -13.19 5.86
N GLY A 70 0.94 -13.75 4.80
CA GLY A 70 0.98 -15.18 4.57
C GLY A 70 2.38 -15.65 4.19
N GLU A 71 2.77 -16.82 4.70
CA GLU A 71 3.92 -17.55 4.19
C GLU A 71 3.47 -18.54 3.10
N PRO A 72 4.09 -18.54 1.92
CA PRO A 72 3.80 -19.55 0.91
C PRO A 72 4.20 -20.94 1.42
N GLY A 73 3.33 -21.93 1.18
CA GLY A 73 3.62 -23.33 1.49
C GLY A 73 4.88 -23.85 0.79
N GLU A 74 5.53 -24.85 1.37
CA GLU A 74 6.84 -25.35 0.91
C GLU A 74 6.85 -25.74 -0.58
N ASN A 75 5.72 -26.24 -1.09
CA ASN A 75 5.59 -26.68 -2.48
C ASN A 75 5.68 -25.55 -3.52
N VAL A 76 5.51 -24.28 -3.12
CA VAL A 76 5.54 -23.10 -4.00
C VAL A 76 6.64 -22.10 -3.62
N ARG A 77 7.33 -22.30 -2.49
CA ARG A 77 8.42 -21.42 -2.04
C ARG A 77 9.56 -21.39 -3.08
N GLY A 78 9.97 -20.19 -3.48
CA GLY A 78 11.09 -19.98 -4.41
C GLY A 78 10.82 -20.45 -5.85
N LYS A 79 9.57 -20.76 -6.19
CA LYS A 79 9.18 -21.15 -7.55
C LYS A 79 8.46 -19.99 -8.24
N VAL A 80 8.72 -19.82 -9.52
CA VAL A 80 7.89 -18.95 -10.37
C VAL A 80 6.57 -19.67 -10.58
N VAL A 81 5.49 -19.12 -10.03
CA VAL A 81 4.14 -19.63 -10.24
C VAL A 81 3.48 -18.75 -11.31
N PRO A 82 3.11 -19.30 -12.48
CA PRO A 82 2.41 -18.56 -13.51
C PRO A 82 1.11 -17.95 -12.97
N ASN A 83 0.78 -16.73 -13.39
CA ASN A 83 -0.43 -16.01 -13.01
C ASN A 83 -0.58 -15.68 -11.51
N VAL A 84 0.51 -15.72 -10.73
CA VAL A 84 0.51 -15.17 -9.37
C VAL A 84 0.94 -13.70 -9.44
N PRO A 85 0.07 -12.74 -9.09
CA PRO A 85 0.33 -11.31 -9.26
C PRO A 85 1.32 -10.72 -8.24
N PHE A 86 1.80 -11.56 -7.32
CA PHE A 86 2.80 -11.24 -6.31
C PHE A 86 4.02 -12.15 -6.47
N ALA A 87 5.22 -11.57 -6.41
CA ALA A 87 6.44 -12.36 -6.35
C ALA A 87 6.47 -13.10 -5.01
N VAL A 88 6.59 -14.43 -5.05
CA VAL A 88 7.03 -15.21 -3.88
C VAL A 88 8.53 -14.98 -3.75
N GLY A 89 8.89 -13.84 -3.15
CA GLY A 89 10.27 -13.50 -2.86
C GLY A 89 10.92 -14.47 -1.88
N ASN A 90 12.23 -14.33 -1.72
CA ASN A 90 13.07 -15.10 -0.78
C ASN A 90 12.79 -14.70 0.68
N THR A 91 12.09 -13.58 0.87
CA THR A 91 11.64 -13.02 2.14
C THR A 91 10.21 -13.46 2.42
N LYS A 92 9.99 -13.96 3.63
CA LYS A 92 8.92 -14.90 4.01
C LYS A 92 7.46 -14.41 3.95
N SER A 93 7.16 -13.17 3.60
CA SER A 93 5.80 -12.64 3.83
C SER A 93 5.40 -11.64 2.75
N LEU A 94 4.23 -11.81 2.16
CA LEU A 94 3.49 -10.70 1.54
C LEU A 94 2.66 -10.05 2.64
N VAL A 95 2.83 -8.75 2.85
CA VAL A 95 1.99 -7.98 3.78
C VAL A 95 0.92 -7.27 2.95
N VAL A 96 -0.32 -7.71 3.12
CA VAL A 96 -1.51 -6.97 2.70
C VAL A 96 -1.87 -6.07 3.88
N ALA A 97 -1.99 -4.77 3.63
CA ALA A 97 -2.30 -3.81 4.66
C ALA A 97 -3.52 -3.00 4.23
N ASN A 98 -4.38 -2.70 5.18
CA ASN A 98 -5.59 -1.93 4.91
C ASN A 98 -5.33 -0.46 5.22
N TYR A 99 -5.93 0.43 4.43
CA TYR A 99 -5.75 1.87 4.49
C TYR A 99 -7.05 2.63 4.20
N VAL A 100 -6.96 3.95 4.33
CA VAL A 100 -8.07 4.89 4.15
C VAL A 100 -7.96 5.60 2.79
N GLU A 101 -8.88 5.34 1.88
CA GLU A 101 -9.12 6.06 0.63
C GLU A 101 -10.33 7.00 0.78
N MET A 102 -10.23 8.26 0.38
CA MET A 102 -11.40 9.16 0.46
C MET A 102 -11.58 9.97 -0.80
N ASP A 103 -12.85 10.20 -1.15
CA ASP A 103 -13.23 11.12 -2.21
C ASP A 103 -12.88 12.58 -1.81
N PRO A 104 -12.91 13.53 -2.77
CA PRO A 104 -12.68 14.95 -2.49
C PRO A 104 -13.65 15.59 -1.48
N LYS A 105 -14.71 14.89 -1.07
CA LYS A 105 -15.73 15.34 -0.11
C LYS A 105 -15.55 14.71 1.27
N GLY A 106 -14.54 13.86 1.46
CA GLY A 106 -14.23 13.22 2.73
C GLY A 106 -15.13 12.04 3.09
N ASN A 107 -15.82 11.45 2.11
CA ASN A 107 -16.57 10.21 2.27
C ASN A 107 -15.65 9.00 2.06
N ALA A 108 -15.89 7.95 2.84
CA ALA A 108 -15.33 6.63 2.54
C ALA A 108 -15.94 6.14 1.21
N VAL A 109 -15.09 5.93 0.22
CA VAL A 109 -15.49 5.39 -1.09
C VAL A 109 -14.70 4.12 -1.36
N ASP A 110 -15.43 3.06 -1.68
CA ASP A 110 -14.87 1.85 -2.27
C ASP A 110 -15.00 2.02 -3.79
N LEU A 111 -13.88 2.21 -4.48
CA LEU A 111 -13.92 2.65 -5.88
C LEU A 111 -13.76 1.55 -6.93
N HIS A 112 -13.39 0.31 -6.59
CA HIS A 112 -13.18 -0.70 -7.64
C HIS A 112 -13.59 -2.14 -7.23
N PRO A 113 -14.42 -2.82 -8.04
CA PRO A 113 -14.84 -4.22 -7.83
C PRO A 113 -13.73 -5.25 -8.01
#